data_AF-I3UCR7-F1
#
_entry.id   AF-I3UCR7-F1
#
_cell.length_a   1.000
_cell.length_b   1.000
_cell.length_c   1.000
_cell.angle_alpha   90.00
_cell.angle_beta   90.00
_cell.angle_gamma   90.00
#
_symmetry.space_group_name_H-M   'P 1'
#
loop_
_entity.id
_entity.type
_entity.pdbx_description
1 polymer ?
#
loop_
_entity_poly.entity_id
_entity_poly.type
_entity_poly.pdbx_seq_one_letter_code
_entity_poly.pdbx_strand_id
1 'polypeptide(L)'
;MTDLAKDFRSTLTERCTLQTPSVITQKVSTDGTRKWLFDVGNNNAVETVFIPEDDRGTLCISSQAGCTVACRFCSTGHQGSTEI
;
A
#
# COMPACT_ATOMS: atom_id res chain seq x y z
N MET A 1 -20.95 -1.05 -10.38
CA MET A 1 -21.03 -2.15 -11.37
C MET A 1 -22.46 -2.19 -11.94
N THR A 2 -22.84 -1.14 -12.66
CA THR A 2 -24.21 -0.97 -13.22
C THR A 2 -24.46 -1.84 -14.44
N ASP A 3 -23.40 -2.36 -15.03
CA ASP A 3 -23.31 -3.30 -16.15
C ASP A 3 -23.40 -4.78 -15.72
N LEU A 4 -23.45 -5.06 -14.41
CA LEU A 4 -23.63 -6.42 -13.88
C LEU A 4 -25.09 -6.71 -13.48
N ALA A 5 -25.54 -7.92 -13.80
CA ALA A 5 -26.84 -8.45 -13.39
C ALA A 5 -27.03 -8.36 -11.86
N LYS A 6 -28.28 -8.12 -11.41
CA LYS A 6 -28.60 -7.92 -9.99
C LYS A 6 -28.22 -9.14 -9.14
N ASP A 7 -28.57 -10.33 -9.60
CA ASP A 7 -28.32 -11.57 -8.86
C ASP A 7 -26.82 -11.84 -8.69
N PHE A 8 -26.03 -11.50 -9.70
CA PHE A 8 -24.57 -11.61 -9.63
C PHE A 8 -23.97 -10.60 -8.64
N ARG A 9 -24.50 -9.37 -8.58
CA ARG A 9 -24.10 -8.41 -7.54
C ARG A 9 -24.43 -8.91 -6.13
N SER A 10 -25.58 -9.54 -5.91
CA SER A 10 -25.92 -10.16 -4.61
C SER A 10 -24.90 -11.22 -4.23
N THR A 11 -24.56 -12.10 -5.19
CA THR A 11 -23.59 -13.17 -4.98
C THR A 11 -22.21 -12.63 -4.60
N LEU A 12 -21.74 -11.58 -5.28
CA LEU A 12 -20.47 -10.92 -4.96
C LEU A 12 -20.50 -10.28 -3.57
N THR A 13 -21.61 -9.63 -3.19
CA THR A 13 -21.76 -9.05 -1.84
C THR A 13 -21.76 -10.11 -0.74
N GLU A 14 -22.36 -11.28 -0.98
CA GLU A 14 -22.43 -12.36 -0.01
C GLU A 14 -21.10 -13.13 0.15
N ARG A 15 -20.30 -13.23 -0.92
CA ARG A 15 -19.15 -14.15 -0.98
C ARG A 15 -17.79 -13.45 -1.06
N CYS A 16 -17.76 -12.15 -1.31
CA CYS A 16 -16.53 -11.43 -1.54
C CYS A 16 -16.50 -10.11 -0.76
N THR A 17 -15.30 -9.71 -0.36
CA THR A 17 -15.05 -8.41 0.24
C THR A 17 -14.01 -7.69 -0.61
N LEU A 18 -14.27 -6.41 -0.91
CA LEU A 18 -13.27 -5.52 -1.47
C LEU A 18 -12.67 -4.70 -0.33
N GLN A 19 -11.52 -5.15 0.18
CA GLN A 19 -10.82 -4.49 1.28
C GLN A 19 -9.46 -3.99 0.82
N THR A 20 -9.23 -2.69 0.97
CA THR A 20 -7.93 -2.06 0.75
C THR A 20 -7.19 -1.88 2.08
N PRO A 21 -5.85 -1.85 2.09
CA PRO A 21 -5.09 -1.45 3.26
C PRO A 21 -5.55 -0.08 3.79
N SER A 22 -5.65 0.06 5.11
CA SER A 22 -6.02 1.34 5.72
C SER A 22 -4.80 2.26 5.77
N VAL A 23 -5.02 3.55 5.57
CA VAL A 23 -3.96 4.56 5.69
C VAL A 23 -3.76 4.88 7.17
N ILE A 24 -2.59 4.55 7.72
CA ILE A 24 -2.18 4.96 9.07
C ILE A 24 -1.78 6.44 9.06
N THR A 25 -1.01 6.86 8.06
CA THR A 25 -0.54 8.24 7.93
C THR A 25 -0.33 8.61 6.48
N GLN A 26 -0.57 9.88 6.16
CA GLN A 26 -0.27 10.47 4.86
C GLN A 26 0.55 11.75 5.05
N LYS A 27 1.58 11.92 4.24
CA LYS A 27 2.36 13.16 4.13
C LYS A 27 2.34 13.65 2.69
N VAL A 28 2.20 14.95 2.52
CA VAL A 28 2.23 15.61 1.22
C VAL A 28 3.38 16.62 1.25
N SER A 29 4.29 16.47 0.30
CA SER A 29 5.43 17.36 0.08
C SER A 29 5.00 18.59 -0.73
N THR A 30 5.79 19.66 -0.69
CA THR A 30 5.57 20.88 -1.47
C THR A 30 5.73 20.67 -2.97
N ASP A 31 6.51 19.66 -3.39
CA ASP A 31 6.66 19.24 -4.79
C ASP A 31 5.50 18.36 -5.29
N GLY A 32 4.49 18.11 -4.45
CA GLY A 32 3.35 17.27 -4.77
C GLY A 32 3.54 15.77 -4.47
N THR A 33 4.74 15.33 -4.08
CA THR A 33 5.01 13.95 -3.66
C THR A 33 4.12 13.57 -2.48
N ARG A 34 3.49 12.40 -2.55
CA ARG A 34 2.62 11.88 -1.50
C ARG A 34 3.18 10.58 -0.97
N LYS A 35 3.37 10.50 0.34
CA LYS A 35 3.84 9.32 1.04
C LYS A 35 2.75 8.81 1.97
N TRP A 36 2.36 7.55 1.79
CA TRP A 36 1.43 6.84 2.67
C TRP A 36 2.17 5.79 3.46
N LEU A 37 1.72 5.60 4.70
CA LEU A 37 1.99 4.43 5.52
C LEU A 37 0.68 3.64 5.61
N PHE A 38 0.68 2.42 5.09
CA PHE A 38 -0.48 1.53 5.07
C PHE A 38 -0.35 0.45 6.15
N ASP A 39 -1.44 0.18 6.85
CA ASP A 39 -1.58 -1.00 7.71
C ASP A 39 -1.80 -2.23 6.83
N VAL A 40 -0.95 -3.25 7.00
CA VAL A 40 -1.06 -4.53 6.29
C VAL A 40 -1.37 -5.69 7.24
N GLY A 41 -1.84 -5.40 8.46
CA GLY A 41 -2.20 -6.35 9.48
C GLY A 41 -1.01 -6.78 10.34
N ASN A 42 -1.27 -7.52 11.42
CA ASN A 42 -0.25 -8.07 12.32
C ASN A 42 0.73 -7.02 12.89
N ASN A 43 0.23 -5.80 13.15
CA ASN A 43 1.05 -4.64 13.56
C ASN A 43 2.17 -4.28 12.55
N ASN A 44 2.04 -4.71 11.29
CA ASN A 44 2.94 -4.37 10.22
C ASN A 44 2.41 -3.21 9.39
N ALA A 45 3.33 -2.41 8.90
CA ALA A 45 3.02 -1.33 7.98
C ALA A 45 4.00 -1.30 6.82
N VAL A 46 3.53 -0.84 5.67
CA VAL A 46 4.35 -0.65 4.47
C VAL A 46 4.18 0.75 3.92
N GLU A 47 5.21 1.24 3.24
CA GLU A 47 5.18 2.55 2.62
C GLU A 47 4.77 2.46 1.14
N THR A 48 4.11 3.51 0.66
CA THR A 48 3.85 3.73 -0.76
C THR A 48 4.05 5.20 -1.06
N VAL A 49 4.70 5.50 -2.17
CA VAL A 49 5.02 6.89 -2.55
C VAL A 49 4.52 7.16 -3.96
N PHE A 50 3.65 8.15 -4.11
CA PHE A 50 3.30 8.70 -5.41
C PHE A 50 4.14 9.94 -5.69
N ILE A 51 4.82 9.93 -6.82
CA ILE A 51 5.72 10.99 -7.28
C ILE A 51 5.11 11.55 -8.57
N PRO A 52 4.47 12.72 -8.52
CA PRO A 52 3.93 13.37 -9.71
C PRO A 52 5.05 14.04 -10.51
N GLU A 53 4.92 13.97 -11.83
CA GLU A 53 5.70 14.73 -12.81
C GLU A 53 4.73 15.36 -13.83
N ASP A 54 5.21 16.20 -14.74
CA ASP A 54 4.34 16.98 -15.63
C ASP A 54 3.47 16.11 -16.55
N ASP A 55 4.01 14.98 -17.03
CA ASP A 55 3.37 14.11 -18.02
C ASP A 55 3.05 12.70 -17.50
N ARG A 56 3.49 12.37 -16.28
CA ARG A 56 3.31 11.04 -15.68
C ARG A 56 3.26 11.08 -14.15
N GLY A 57 2.85 9.96 -13.57
CA GLY A 57 2.99 9.72 -12.14
C GLY A 57 3.65 8.38 -11.89
N THR A 58 4.63 8.36 -10.98
CA THR A 58 5.30 7.13 -10.57
C THR A 58 4.78 6.68 -9.21
N LEU A 59 4.38 5.41 -9.08
CA LEU A 59 4.00 4.82 -7.81
C LEU A 59 5.07 3.83 -7.35
N CYS A 60 5.78 4.19 -6.28
CA CYS A 60 6.67 3.28 -5.58
C CYS A 60 5.84 2.43 -4.61
N ILE A 61 5.86 1.12 -4.81
CA ILE A 61 5.13 0.13 -4.01
C ILE A 61 6.12 -0.73 -3.21
N SER A 62 5.71 -1.10 -2.00
CA SER A 62 6.45 -2.07 -1.18
C SER A 62 6.00 -3.49 -1.50
N SER A 63 6.95 -4.42 -1.54
CA SER A 63 6.68 -5.86 -1.77
C SER A 63 6.65 -6.69 -0.50
N GLN A 64 7.21 -6.17 0.59
CA GLN A 64 7.38 -6.85 1.89
C GLN A 64 7.24 -5.84 3.03
N ALA A 65 6.84 -6.31 4.21
CA ALA A 65 6.99 -5.55 5.46
C ALA A 65 8.37 -5.86 6.05
N GLY A 66 9.29 -4.89 5.95
CA GLY A 66 10.71 -5.10 6.27
C GLY A 66 11.48 -5.84 5.16
N CYS A 67 12.77 -6.11 5.39
CA CYS A 67 13.63 -6.82 4.43
C CYS A 67 14.81 -7.52 5.12
N THR A 68 14.98 -8.82 4.88
CA THR A 68 16.06 -9.65 5.48
C THR A 68 17.44 -9.45 4.87
N VAL A 69 17.53 -8.80 3.69
CA VAL A 69 18.80 -8.64 2.97
C VAL A 69 19.81 -7.79 3.75
N ALA A 70 19.34 -6.95 4.67
CA ALA A 70 20.17 -6.15 5.58
C ALA A 70 21.21 -5.25 4.85
N CYS A 71 20.81 -4.66 3.72
CA CYS A 71 21.64 -3.68 3.01
C CYS A 71 22.00 -2.51 3.93
N ARG A 72 23.30 -2.26 4.14
CA ARG A 72 23.83 -1.28 5.11
C ARG A 72 23.40 0.19 4.89
N PHE A 73 22.89 0.52 3.72
CA PHE A 73 22.43 1.87 3.37
C PHE A 73 20.90 2.00 3.39
N CYS A 74 20.18 0.90 3.60
CA CYS A 74 18.73 0.86 3.50
C CYS A 74 18.08 0.95 4.88
N SER A 75 17.25 1.98 5.09
CA SER A 75 16.52 2.12 6.36
C SER A 75 15.65 0.90 6.66
N THR A 76 14.96 0.35 5.66
CA THR A 76 14.18 -0.90 5.78
C THR A 76 15.07 -2.09 6.08
N GLY A 77 16.29 -2.15 5.53
CA GLY A 77 17.26 -3.20 5.83
C GLY A 77 17.76 -3.17 7.29
N HIS A 78 17.85 -1.98 7.88
CA HIS A 78 18.17 -1.83 9.31
C HIS A 78 17.04 -2.25 10.24
N GLN A 79 15.79 -2.16 9.79
CA GLN A 79 14.62 -2.61 10.56
C GLN A 79 14.51 -4.15 10.60
N GLY A 80 15.21 -4.86 9.70
CA GLY A 80 15.07 -6.30 9.51
C GLY A 80 13.74 -6.65 8.83
N SER A 81 13.39 -7.94 8.82
CA SER A 81 12.01 -8.35 8.54
C SER A 81 11.23 -8.43 9.83
N THR A 82 9.96 -8.00 9.81
CA THR A 82 9.03 -8.37 10.86
C THR A 82 8.72 -9.86 10.73
N GLU A 83 9.43 -10.68 11.51
CA GLU A 83 9.10 -12.08 11.71
C GLU A 83 7.71 -12.18 12.37
N ILE A 84 6.93 -13.15 11.92
CA ILE A 84 6.02 -13.89 12.81
C ILE A 84 6.90 -14.78 13.67
#